data_AF-A0A0A2V8A2-F1
#
_entry.id   AF-A0A0A2V8A2-F1
#
_cell.length_a   1.000
_cell.length_b   1.000
_cell.length_c   1.000
_cell.angle_alpha   90.00
_cell.angle_beta   90.00
_cell.angle_gamma   90.00
#
_symmetry.space_group_name_H-M   'P 1'
#
loop_
_entity.id
_entity.type
_entity.pdbx_description
1 polymer ?
#
loop_
_entity_poly.entity_id
_entity_poly.type
_entity_poly.pdbx_seq_one_letter_code
_entity_poly.pdbx_strand_id
1 'polypeptide(L)'
;MGAPARPLNTTAFIPTAIELSLNHFFRDILGRVGIDEFSGDLHRRQLPQATHNLLPVWHASNAVAASWWLHGGIAKPADDYAAKLKREFITQELEATKHILRITQLRTLSAEQQTEILLANILLVIQLRPHENVNRLLSIQATSLQLIRCWRFWESIDSTPVSALATQVLYHWVKSTRDRRECLLTTLHQPGDNWHEAIAWLQKRSLSTPIRAWIEIDMIWASMRSLLEGLSFQPNKKEIEAAQSMRRTLHQYFIRWRARFDALLVHTSAQDSIQFTALHARRMMTAILFKVDLANLEGLWDETCWDDLTLDFAAALSYIISAQDGPTNWYGQEVQVTASIWNSLHFIARFCRDSILRRTALITMRAAMLAALGTLPGDIGDEEKKRRTSNFLIDYIIAHEENAWGHCRETPACRRGEFICNLHRVAVVRGQELSESRYEFTCLTVGDILRAEAGQKWVCSAPISGCDYYHACLDYWCV
;
A
#
# COMPACT_ATOMS: atom_id res chain seq x y z
N MET A 1 -2.99 -36.79 -25.97
CA MET A 1 -3.09 -36.13 -27.30
C MET A 1 -2.98 -34.64 -27.07
N GLY A 2 -1.88 -34.04 -27.52
CA GLY A 2 -1.53 -32.66 -27.21
C GLY A 2 -2.38 -31.66 -27.98
N ALA A 3 -2.94 -30.67 -27.27
CA ALA A 3 -3.40 -29.45 -27.92
C ALA A 3 -2.17 -28.76 -28.52
N PRO A 4 -2.21 -28.31 -29.79
CA PRO A 4 -1.10 -27.56 -30.35
C PRO A 4 -0.96 -26.25 -29.57
N ALA A 5 0.27 -25.94 -29.16
CA ALA A 5 0.62 -24.60 -28.70
C ALA A 5 0.33 -23.64 -29.85
N ARG A 6 -0.73 -22.84 -29.74
CA ARG A 6 -0.91 -21.67 -30.62
C ARG A 6 0.18 -20.66 -30.23
N PRO A 7 1.09 -20.28 -31.13
CA PRO A 7 1.76 -19.00 -30.95
C PRO A 7 0.68 -17.94 -31.17
N LEU A 8 0.21 -17.31 -30.09
CA LEU A 8 -0.63 -16.12 -30.17
C LEU A 8 0.28 -14.96 -30.59
N ASN A 9 0.67 -14.94 -31.87
CA ASN A 9 1.20 -13.76 -32.51
C ASN A 9 0.06 -13.16 -33.34
N THR A 10 -0.67 -12.23 -32.74
CA THR A 10 -1.71 -11.45 -33.43
C THR A 10 -1.59 -9.98 -33.07
N THR A 11 -0.47 -9.32 -33.40
CA THR A 11 -0.42 -7.88 -33.70
C THR A 11 0.77 -7.53 -34.61
N ALA A 12 0.52 -6.62 -35.56
CA ALA A 12 1.44 -6.06 -36.54
C ALA A 12 2.37 -4.99 -35.94
N PHE A 13 3.00 -5.28 -34.81
CA PHE A 13 3.96 -4.39 -34.15
C PHE A 13 5.36 -5.00 -34.25
N ILE A 14 6.29 -4.28 -34.87
CA ILE A 14 7.70 -4.66 -34.95
C ILE A 14 8.45 -3.77 -33.94
N PRO A 15 8.86 -4.31 -32.78
CA PRO A 15 9.59 -3.53 -31.80
C PRO A 15 10.93 -3.04 -32.36
N THR A 16 11.32 -1.82 -32.01
CA THR A 16 12.65 -1.30 -32.29
C THR A 16 13.72 -1.98 -31.43
N ALA A 17 14.98 -1.88 -31.85
CA ALA A 17 16.10 -2.45 -31.08
C ALA A 17 16.19 -1.89 -29.64
N ILE A 18 15.85 -0.60 -29.45
CA ILE A 18 15.86 0.00 -28.11
C ILE A 18 14.70 -0.50 -27.26
N GLU A 19 13.52 -0.71 -27.82
CA GLU A 19 12.37 -1.28 -27.09
C GLU A 19 12.65 -2.72 -26.67
N LEU A 20 13.31 -3.52 -27.52
CA LEU A 20 13.76 -4.86 -27.15
C LEU A 20 14.75 -4.83 -25.99
N SER A 21 15.73 -3.90 -26.03
CA SER A 21 16.68 -3.72 -24.93
C SER A 21 16.02 -3.27 -23.64
N LEU A 22 15.05 -2.34 -23.71
CA LEU A 22 14.28 -1.88 -22.55
C LEU A 22 13.42 -3.00 -21.97
N ASN A 23 12.76 -3.80 -22.81
CA ASN A 23 11.95 -4.91 -22.33
C ASN A 23 12.81 -6.05 -21.73
N HIS A 24 13.97 -6.31 -22.31
CA HIS A 24 14.93 -7.23 -21.72
C HIS A 24 15.41 -6.72 -20.35
N PHE A 25 15.79 -5.45 -20.29
CA PHE A 25 16.14 -4.78 -19.04
C PHE A 25 15.01 -4.91 -18.03
N PHE A 26 13.76 -4.56 -18.39
CA PHE A 26 12.54 -4.70 -17.56
C PHE A 26 12.42 -6.09 -16.93
N ARG A 27 12.67 -7.14 -17.70
CA ARG A 27 12.60 -8.53 -17.22
C ARG A 27 13.73 -8.88 -16.26
N ASP A 28 14.92 -8.34 -16.47
CA ASP A 28 16.01 -8.49 -15.51
C ASP A 28 15.71 -7.76 -14.20
N ILE A 29 15.01 -6.61 -14.26
CA ILE A 29 14.46 -5.93 -13.08
C ILE A 29 13.49 -6.87 -12.36
N LEU A 30 12.50 -7.45 -13.06
CA LEU A 30 11.50 -8.34 -12.46
C LEU A 30 12.09 -9.49 -11.64
N GLY A 31 13.23 -10.03 -12.05
CA GLY A 31 13.92 -11.11 -11.33
C GLY A 31 14.68 -10.67 -10.08
N ARG A 32 14.89 -9.35 -9.90
CA ARG A 32 15.71 -8.75 -8.84
C ARG A 32 14.90 -7.89 -7.86
N VAL A 33 13.72 -7.45 -8.28
CA VAL A 33 12.76 -6.69 -7.48
C VAL A 33 12.09 -7.61 -6.45
N GLY A 34 12.12 -7.19 -5.18
CA GLY A 34 11.50 -7.92 -4.09
C GLY A 34 10.01 -8.13 -4.33
N ILE A 35 9.66 -9.40 -4.34
CA ILE A 35 8.32 -9.95 -4.46
C ILE A 35 7.66 -9.87 -3.07
N ASP A 36 6.48 -9.25 -2.98
CA ASP A 36 5.68 -9.37 -1.76
C ASP A 36 5.05 -10.79 -1.65
N GLU A 37 4.51 -11.11 -0.48
CA GLU A 37 3.99 -12.46 -0.15
C GLU A 37 3.01 -13.00 -1.20
N PHE A 38 2.24 -12.14 -1.88
CA PHE A 38 1.12 -12.54 -2.72
C PHE A 38 1.37 -12.33 -4.22
N SER A 39 2.33 -11.48 -4.60
CA SER A 39 2.59 -11.06 -5.98
C SER A 39 3.62 -11.92 -6.73
N GLY A 40 4.22 -12.93 -6.09
CA GLY A 40 5.30 -13.71 -6.72
C GLY A 40 4.95 -14.37 -8.05
N ASP A 41 3.69 -14.75 -8.25
CA ASP A 41 3.24 -15.30 -9.53
C ASP A 41 3.00 -14.23 -10.60
N LEU A 42 2.60 -13.02 -10.19
CA LEU A 42 2.51 -11.86 -11.08
C LEU A 42 3.89 -11.57 -11.68
N HIS A 43 4.91 -11.41 -10.83
CA HIS A 43 6.26 -11.03 -11.27
C HIS A 43 6.97 -12.14 -12.07
N ARG A 44 6.85 -13.41 -11.63
CA ARG A 44 7.62 -14.51 -12.25
C ARG A 44 6.99 -15.07 -13.53
N ARG A 45 5.67 -14.97 -13.68
CA ARG A 45 4.94 -15.67 -14.75
C ARG A 45 4.05 -14.74 -15.55
N GLN A 46 3.14 -14.03 -14.89
CA GLN A 46 2.07 -13.34 -15.60
C GLN A 46 2.54 -12.05 -16.28
N LEU A 47 3.34 -11.23 -15.59
CA LEU A 47 3.83 -9.96 -16.12
C LEU A 47 4.80 -10.15 -17.29
N PRO A 48 5.78 -11.09 -17.26
CA PRO A 48 6.60 -11.40 -18.44
C PRO A 48 5.80 -11.84 -19.68
N GLN A 49 4.67 -12.52 -19.49
CA GLN A 49 3.77 -12.90 -20.58
C GLN A 49 2.93 -11.70 -21.05
N ALA A 50 2.41 -10.92 -20.10
CA ALA A 50 1.60 -9.74 -20.39
C ALA A 50 2.38 -8.68 -21.18
N THR A 51 3.67 -8.46 -20.87
CA THR A 51 4.48 -7.53 -21.65
C THR A 51 4.59 -7.95 -23.10
N HIS A 52 4.60 -9.25 -23.42
CA HIS A 52 4.71 -9.71 -24.81
C HIS A 52 3.40 -9.66 -25.58
N ASN A 53 2.28 -9.81 -24.89
CA ASN A 53 0.99 -10.06 -25.52
C ASN A 53 0.07 -8.83 -25.50
N LEU A 54 0.32 -7.86 -24.63
CA LEU A 54 -0.58 -6.71 -24.41
C LEU A 54 0.17 -5.41 -24.69
N LEU A 55 -0.20 -4.70 -25.76
CA LEU A 55 0.47 -3.47 -26.23
C LEU A 55 0.59 -2.34 -25.17
N PRO A 56 -0.46 -1.94 -24.43
CA PRO A 56 -0.31 -0.91 -23.40
C PRO A 56 0.61 -1.37 -22.27
N VAL A 57 0.67 -2.68 -21.98
CA VAL A 57 1.56 -3.26 -20.96
C VAL A 57 3.01 -3.29 -21.47
N TRP A 58 3.23 -3.64 -22.75
CA TRP A 58 4.54 -3.54 -23.41
C TRP A 58 5.11 -2.13 -23.27
N HIS A 59 4.36 -1.13 -23.73
CA HIS A 59 4.79 0.26 -23.70
C HIS A 59 4.97 0.78 -22.26
N ALA A 60 4.04 0.50 -21.35
CA ALA A 60 4.19 0.91 -19.95
C ALA A 60 5.40 0.24 -19.28
N SER A 61 5.70 -1.02 -19.58
CA SER A 61 6.89 -1.71 -19.07
C SER A 61 8.20 -1.11 -19.58
N ASN A 62 8.24 -0.70 -20.86
CA ASN A 62 9.41 -0.01 -21.42
C ASN A 62 9.60 1.38 -20.81
N ALA A 63 8.52 2.10 -20.50
CA ALA A 63 8.58 3.38 -19.79
C ALA A 63 9.17 3.19 -18.38
N VAL A 64 8.72 2.17 -17.64
CA VAL A 64 9.30 1.80 -16.34
C VAL A 64 10.80 1.47 -16.47
N ALA A 65 11.18 0.64 -17.44
CA ALA A 65 12.58 0.29 -17.67
C ALA A 65 13.45 1.50 -18.02
N ALA A 66 12.95 2.41 -18.87
CA ALA A 66 13.67 3.62 -19.24
C ALA A 66 13.88 4.55 -18.03
N SER A 67 12.83 4.72 -17.21
CA SER A 67 12.91 5.48 -15.95
C SER A 67 13.94 4.86 -15.00
N TRP A 68 13.89 3.53 -14.82
CA TRP A 68 14.83 2.85 -13.92
C TRP A 68 16.26 2.90 -14.42
N TRP A 69 16.50 2.81 -15.73
CA TRP A 69 17.86 2.90 -16.26
C TRP A 69 18.43 4.32 -16.14
N LEU A 70 17.58 5.35 -16.25
CA LEU A 70 17.98 6.73 -16.04
C LEU A 70 18.35 7.05 -14.60
N HIS A 71 17.63 6.44 -13.65
CA HIS A 71 17.61 6.91 -12.27
C HIS A 71 18.08 5.87 -11.24
N GLY A 72 17.83 4.57 -11.46
CA GLY A 72 17.86 3.55 -10.43
C GLY A 72 18.78 2.33 -10.63
N GLY A 73 19.82 2.38 -11.48
CA GLY A 73 20.68 1.20 -11.67
C GLY A 73 22.16 1.44 -11.96
N ILE A 74 23.03 0.84 -11.10
CA ILE A 74 24.41 0.31 -11.26
C ILE A 74 25.51 1.24 -11.81
N ALA A 75 25.22 2.08 -12.81
CA ALA A 75 26.08 3.15 -13.30
C ALA A 75 25.22 4.16 -14.08
N LYS A 76 25.44 5.46 -13.85
CA LYS A 76 24.75 6.50 -14.62
C LYS A 76 25.04 6.30 -16.12
N PRO A 77 24.02 6.23 -16.99
CA PRO A 77 24.23 6.15 -18.42
C PRO A 77 25.00 7.40 -18.90
N ALA A 78 25.83 7.24 -19.93
CA ALA A 78 26.47 8.39 -20.59
C ALA A 78 25.41 9.39 -21.08
N ASP A 79 25.72 10.68 -21.09
CA ASP A 79 24.74 11.76 -21.30
C ASP A 79 23.92 11.59 -22.59
N ASP A 80 24.55 11.19 -23.70
CA ASP A 80 23.86 10.94 -24.97
C ASP A 80 22.86 9.78 -24.89
N TYR A 81 23.21 8.72 -24.15
CA TYR A 81 22.34 7.58 -23.92
C TYR A 81 21.22 7.93 -22.93
N ALA A 82 21.51 8.74 -21.91
CA ALA A 82 20.52 9.28 -20.99
C ALA A 82 19.47 10.14 -21.74
N ALA A 83 19.91 11.01 -22.66
CA ALA A 83 18.99 11.79 -23.49
C ALA A 83 18.12 10.90 -24.40
N LYS A 84 18.65 9.77 -24.88
CA LYS A 84 17.88 8.77 -25.63
C LYS A 84 16.85 8.07 -24.75
N LEU A 85 17.25 7.58 -23.57
CA LEU A 85 16.34 6.94 -22.62
C LEU A 85 15.22 7.87 -22.18
N LYS A 86 15.50 9.17 -21.97
CA LYS A 86 14.47 10.17 -21.63
C LYS A 86 13.43 10.34 -22.74
N ARG A 87 13.85 10.30 -24.01
CA ARG A 87 12.92 10.33 -25.16
C ARG A 87 12.08 9.06 -25.24
N GLU A 88 12.69 7.91 -25.01
CA GLU A 88 11.95 6.64 -24.99
C GLU A 88 10.94 6.61 -23.84
N PHE A 89 11.31 7.02 -22.64
CA PHE A 89 10.39 7.15 -21.50
C PHE A 89 9.10 7.90 -21.89
N ILE A 90 9.23 9.10 -22.45
CA ILE A 90 8.08 9.93 -22.88
C ILE A 90 7.28 9.24 -23.99
N THR A 91 7.97 8.65 -24.96
CA THR A 91 7.35 8.01 -26.13
C THR A 91 6.54 6.78 -25.71
N GLN A 92 7.14 5.90 -24.92
CA GLN A 92 6.53 4.67 -24.43
C GLN A 92 5.36 4.98 -23.49
N GLU A 93 5.49 5.96 -22.61
CA GLU A 93 4.38 6.42 -21.76
C GLU A 93 3.19 6.94 -22.58
N LEU A 94 3.46 7.74 -23.61
CA LEU A 94 2.44 8.27 -24.50
C LEU A 94 1.74 7.16 -25.29
N GLU A 95 2.48 6.20 -25.84
CA GLU A 95 1.88 5.08 -26.58
C GLU A 95 1.04 4.18 -25.67
N ALA A 96 1.50 3.88 -24.45
CA ALA A 96 0.69 3.16 -23.47
C ALA A 96 -0.65 3.86 -23.21
N THR A 97 -0.60 5.18 -22.99
CA THR A 97 -1.80 6.01 -22.76
C THR A 97 -2.73 6.02 -23.98
N LYS A 98 -2.19 6.15 -25.20
CA LYS A 98 -2.99 6.08 -26.44
C LYS A 98 -3.68 4.73 -26.59
N HIS A 99 -3.00 3.63 -26.29
CA HIS A 99 -3.58 2.30 -26.34
C HIS A 99 -4.70 2.13 -25.31
N ILE A 100 -4.50 2.57 -24.07
CA ILE A 100 -5.55 2.60 -23.04
C ILE A 100 -6.76 3.39 -23.54
N LEU A 101 -6.55 4.61 -24.04
CA LEU A 101 -7.64 5.46 -24.54
C LEU A 101 -8.41 4.80 -25.69
N ARG A 102 -7.72 4.18 -26.65
CA ARG A 102 -8.36 3.42 -27.75
C ARG A 102 -9.23 2.29 -27.23
N ILE A 103 -8.75 1.52 -26.25
CA ILE A 103 -9.55 0.43 -25.66
C ILE A 103 -10.77 1.02 -24.94
N THR A 104 -10.59 2.08 -24.15
CA THR A 104 -11.71 2.70 -23.39
C THR A 104 -12.80 3.34 -24.26
N GLN A 105 -12.55 3.57 -25.55
CA GLN A 105 -13.55 4.06 -26.51
C GLN A 105 -14.54 2.97 -26.95
N LEU A 106 -14.27 1.70 -26.64
CA LEU A 106 -15.19 0.61 -26.93
C LEU A 106 -16.46 0.70 -26.07
N ARG A 107 -17.61 0.36 -26.66
CA ARG A 107 -18.92 0.43 -25.98
C ARG A 107 -19.02 -0.54 -24.79
N THR A 108 -18.39 -1.70 -24.89
CA THR A 108 -18.34 -2.71 -23.83
C THR A 108 -16.92 -3.28 -23.78
N LEU A 109 -16.39 -3.43 -22.56
CA LEU A 109 -15.05 -3.94 -22.31
C LEU A 109 -15.11 -5.37 -21.78
N SER A 110 -14.30 -6.26 -22.34
CA SER A 110 -14.11 -7.60 -21.79
C SER A 110 -13.29 -7.56 -20.49
N ALA A 111 -13.37 -8.62 -19.68
CA ALA A 111 -12.55 -8.75 -18.47
C ALA A 111 -11.04 -8.68 -18.78
N GLU A 112 -10.62 -9.18 -19.96
CA GLU A 112 -9.25 -9.09 -20.45
C GLU A 112 -8.83 -7.65 -20.70
N GLN A 113 -9.64 -6.88 -21.43
CA GLN A 113 -9.38 -5.47 -21.71
C GLN A 113 -9.37 -4.60 -20.44
N GLN A 114 -10.27 -4.87 -19.50
CA GLN A 114 -10.26 -4.18 -18.20
C GLN A 114 -8.97 -4.49 -17.41
N THR A 115 -8.56 -5.76 -17.41
CA THR A 115 -7.33 -6.21 -16.73
C THR A 115 -6.09 -5.58 -17.38
N GLU A 116 -6.04 -5.53 -18.71
CA GLU A 116 -4.99 -4.90 -19.50
C GLU A 116 -4.83 -3.41 -19.16
N ILE A 117 -5.95 -2.66 -19.15
CA ILE A 117 -5.94 -1.23 -18.80
C ILE A 117 -5.44 -1.03 -17.37
N LEU A 118 -5.99 -1.78 -16.41
CA LEU A 118 -5.63 -1.62 -15.00
C LEU A 118 -4.18 -2.05 -14.73
N LEU A 119 -3.67 -3.08 -15.41
CA LEU A 119 -2.27 -3.49 -15.31
C LEU A 119 -1.32 -2.45 -15.92
N ALA A 120 -1.65 -1.89 -17.07
CA ALA A 120 -0.87 -0.81 -17.68
C ALA A 120 -0.85 0.42 -16.76
N ASN A 121 -1.98 0.78 -16.14
CA ASN A 121 -2.05 1.85 -15.15
C ASN A 121 -1.17 1.58 -13.92
N ILE A 122 -1.08 0.33 -13.44
CA ILE A 122 -0.14 -0.03 -12.37
C ILE A 122 1.30 0.32 -12.79
N LEU A 123 1.72 -0.10 -13.98
CA LEU A 123 3.07 0.18 -14.49
C LEU A 123 3.31 1.68 -14.69
N LEU A 124 2.34 2.41 -15.23
CA LEU A 124 2.38 3.87 -15.36
C LEU A 124 2.45 4.59 -14.02
N VAL A 125 1.94 3.98 -12.96
CA VAL A 125 2.02 4.50 -11.61
C VAL A 125 3.37 4.16 -10.95
N ILE A 126 3.94 2.99 -11.27
CA ILE A 126 5.24 2.53 -10.77
C ILE A 126 6.39 3.40 -11.27
N GLN A 127 6.36 3.82 -12.54
CA GLN A 127 7.38 4.70 -13.12
C GLN A 127 7.33 6.15 -12.59
N LEU A 128 6.22 6.57 -11.98
CA LEU A 128 6.08 7.93 -11.47
C LEU A 128 6.79 8.05 -10.12
N ARG A 129 7.92 8.75 -10.13
CA ARG A 129 8.57 9.16 -8.90
C ARG A 129 7.63 10.11 -8.13
N PRO A 130 7.28 9.78 -6.87
CA PRO A 130 6.34 10.58 -6.09
C PRO A 130 6.78 12.03 -5.99
N HIS A 131 8.06 12.27 -5.76
CA HIS A 131 8.66 13.60 -5.58
C HIS A 131 8.77 14.45 -6.84
N GLU A 132 8.33 13.95 -7.99
CA GLU A 132 8.31 14.73 -9.22
C GLU A 132 6.89 14.86 -9.80
N ASN A 133 5.99 13.95 -9.43
CA ASN A 133 4.71 13.77 -10.11
C ASN A 133 3.55 13.34 -9.20
N VAL A 134 3.52 13.78 -7.92
CA VAL A 134 2.46 13.43 -6.95
C VAL A 134 1.06 13.59 -7.54
N ASN A 135 0.75 14.73 -8.15
CA ASN A 135 -0.58 15.02 -8.68
C ASN A 135 -1.01 14.04 -9.79
N ARG A 136 -0.07 13.69 -10.68
CA ARG A 136 -0.32 12.75 -11.77
C ARG A 136 -0.52 11.34 -11.22
N LEU A 137 0.31 10.93 -10.26
CA LEU A 137 0.17 9.66 -9.57
C LEU A 137 -1.20 9.55 -8.90
N LEU A 138 -1.59 10.55 -8.10
CA LEU A 138 -2.90 10.58 -7.43
C LEU A 138 -4.06 10.56 -8.43
N SER A 139 -3.91 11.24 -9.56
CA SER A 139 -4.91 11.24 -10.62
C SER A 139 -5.09 9.85 -11.25
N ILE A 140 -4.00 9.17 -11.66
CA ILE A 140 -4.11 7.82 -12.24
C ILE A 140 -4.69 6.83 -11.23
N GLN A 141 -4.31 6.94 -9.96
CA GLN A 141 -4.87 6.11 -8.89
C GLN A 141 -6.37 6.35 -8.69
N ALA A 142 -6.80 7.60 -8.58
CA ALA A 142 -8.21 7.95 -8.41
C ALA A 142 -9.05 7.48 -9.61
N THR A 143 -8.57 7.69 -10.83
CA THR A 143 -9.23 7.19 -12.04
C THR A 143 -9.30 5.67 -12.05
N SER A 144 -8.21 4.96 -11.72
CA SER A 144 -8.20 3.49 -11.73
C SER A 144 -9.13 2.89 -10.68
N LEU A 145 -9.21 3.50 -9.48
CA LEU A 145 -10.20 3.12 -8.46
C LEU A 145 -11.64 3.32 -8.95
N GLN A 146 -11.91 4.44 -9.62
CA GLN A 146 -13.23 4.69 -10.19
C GLN A 146 -13.57 3.64 -11.26
N LEU A 147 -12.61 3.29 -12.13
CA LEU A 147 -12.79 2.24 -13.14
C LEU A 147 -13.08 0.87 -12.50
N ILE A 148 -12.35 0.50 -11.44
CA ILE A 148 -12.60 -0.74 -10.69
C ILE A 148 -14.04 -0.81 -10.19
N ARG A 149 -14.58 0.30 -9.67
CA ARG A 149 -15.97 0.36 -9.20
C ARG A 149 -16.97 0.36 -10.35
N CYS A 150 -16.78 1.20 -11.36
CA CYS A 150 -17.67 1.32 -12.50
C CYS A 150 -17.80 0.00 -13.27
N TRP A 151 -16.71 -0.74 -13.43
CA TRP A 151 -16.71 -2.03 -14.11
C TRP A 151 -17.04 -3.20 -13.19
N ARG A 152 -17.17 -2.96 -11.87
CA ARG A 152 -17.24 -4.02 -10.86
C ARG A 152 -16.11 -5.03 -11.09
N PHE A 153 -14.87 -4.53 -11.25
CA PHE A 153 -13.73 -5.33 -11.70
C PHE A 153 -13.44 -6.53 -10.80
N TRP A 154 -13.88 -6.50 -9.53
CA TRP A 154 -13.84 -7.67 -8.65
C TRP A 154 -14.57 -8.90 -9.21
N GLU A 155 -15.50 -8.75 -10.16
CA GLU A 155 -16.14 -9.87 -10.85
C GLU A 155 -15.21 -10.59 -11.83
N SER A 156 -14.21 -9.88 -12.37
CA SER A 156 -13.25 -10.42 -13.33
C SER A 156 -12.30 -11.45 -12.72
N ILE A 157 -12.23 -11.57 -11.39
CA ILE A 157 -11.38 -12.57 -10.73
C ILE A 157 -11.87 -14.01 -10.94
N ASP A 158 -13.12 -14.22 -11.38
CA ASP A 158 -13.67 -15.53 -11.74
C ASP A 158 -13.72 -15.76 -13.27
N SER A 159 -13.31 -14.76 -14.07
CA SER A 159 -13.38 -14.83 -15.53
C SER A 159 -12.19 -15.56 -16.13
N THR A 160 -12.36 -16.82 -16.56
CA THR A 160 -11.32 -17.53 -17.32
C THR A 160 -11.16 -16.97 -18.74
N PRO A 161 -9.93 -16.87 -19.28
CA PRO A 161 -8.65 -17.31 -18.68
C PRO A 161 -7.97 -16.23 -17.79
N VAL A 162 -8.49 -15.01 -17.73
CA VAL A 162 -7.80 -13.86 -17.09
C VAL A 162 -7.85 -13.86 -15.55
N SER A 163 -8.69 -14.70 -14.93
CA SER A 163 -8.94 -14.81 -13.49
C SER A 163 -7.70 -14.65 -12.61
N ALA A 164 -6.60 -15.35 -12.93
CA ALA A 164 -5.38 -15.30 -12.13
C ALA A 164 -4.68 -13.94 -12.20
N LEU A 165 -4.63 -13.31 -13.39
CA LEU A 165 -4.04 -11.98 -13.57
C LEU A 165 -4.96 -10.89 -13.01
N ALA A 166 -6.27 -11.00 -13.21
CA ALA A 166 -7.26 -10.09 -12.65
C ALA A 166 -7.21 -10.06 -11.12
N THR A 167 -7.02 -11.22 -10.48
CA THR A 167 -6.85 -11.32 -9.02
C THR A 167 -5.61 -10.56 -8.55
N GLN A 168 -4.48 -10.68 -9.26
CA GLN A 168 -3.24 -9.98 -8.94
C GLN A 168 -3.34 -8.46 -9.15
N VAL A 169 -3.98 -8.04 -10.25
CA VAL A 169 -4.27 -6.62 -10.53
C VAL A 169 -5.18 -6.03 -9.44
N LEU A 170 -6.24 -6.74 -9.06
CA LEU A 170 -7.13 -6.29 -7.99
C LEU A 170 -6.40 -6.21 -6.64
N TYR A 171 -5.60 -7.22 -6.30
CA TYR A 171 -4.74 -7.22 -5.11
C TYR A 171 -3.86 -5.96 -5.06
N HIS A 172 -3.18 -5.64 -6.17
CA HIS A 172 -2.30 -4.48 -6.23
C HIS A 172 -3.06 -3.17 -6.00
N TRP A 173 -4.25 -3.00 -6.60
CA TRP A 173 -5.05 -1.78 -6.41
C TRP A 173 -5.63 -1.64 -5.01
N VAL A 174 -6.13 -2.74 -4.42
CA VAL A 174 -6.64 -2.74 -3.03
C VAL A 174 -5.54 -2.36 -2.05
N LYS A 175 -4.34 -2.93 -2.23
CA LYS A 175 -3.15 -2.63 -1.42
C LYS A 175 -2.62 -1.20 -1.63
N SER A 176 -2.27 -0.84 -2.87
CA SER A 176 -1.53 0.39 -3.20
C SER A 176 -2.28 1.70 -2.88
N THR A 177 -3.61 1.66 -2.88
CA THR A 177 -4.44 2.86 -2.67
C THR A 177 -4.43 3.34 -1.24
N ARG A 178 -4.27 2.42 -0.29
CA ARG A 178 -4.16 2.72 1.13
C ARG A 178 -2.72 2.95 1.55
N ASP A 179 -1.84 2.06 1.13
CA ASP A 179 -0.40 2.08 1.42
C ASP A 179 0.21 3.46 1.17
N ARG A 180 -0.08 4.08 0.02
CA ARG A 180 0.51 5.38 -0.34
C ARG A 180 -0.11 6.57 0.39
N ARG A 181 -1.35 6.48 0.85
CA ARG A 181 -1.96 7.50 1.72
C ARG A 181 -1.40 7.41 3.14
N GLU A 182 -1.20 6.19 3.64
CA GLU A 182 -0.57 5.94 4.93
C GLU A 182 0.92 6.32 4.92
N CYS A 183 1.62 6.15 3.79
CA CYS A 183 2.99 6.62 3.56
C CYS A 183 3.16 8.14 3.68
N LEU A 184 2.30 8.88 2.97
CA LEU A 184 2.35 10.34 2.92
C LEU A 184 1.75 10.95 4.19
N LEU A 185 1.12 10.11 5.03
CA LEU A 185 0.32 10.48 6.20
C LEU A 185 -0.75 11.52 5.90
N THR A 186 -1.07 11.76 4.63
CA THR A 186 -2.00 12.83 4.24
C THR A 186 -3.43 12.42 4.54
N THR A 187 -4.09 13.18 5.41
CA THR A 187 -5.53 13.04 5.66
C THR A 187 -6.31 13.74 4.54
N LEU A 188 -6.19 13.25 3.31
CA LEU A 188 -7.04 13.71 2.21
C LEU A 188 -8.43 13.10 2.40
N HIS A 189 -9.40 13.92 2.81
CA HIS A 189 -10.82 13.56 2.77
C HIS A 189 -11.18 13.21 1.33
N GLN A 190 -11.38 11.92 1.04
CA GLN A 190 -12.04 11.47 -0.19
C GLN A 190 -13.32 10.71 0.16
N PRO A 191 -14.38 10.87 -0.65
CA PRO A 191 -15.67 10.23 -0.41
C PRO A 191 -15.55 8.70 -0.46
N GLY A 192 -15.87 8.06 0.67
CA GLY A 192 -16.23 6.67 0.85
C GLY A 192 -15.44 5.64 0.03
N ASP A 193 -14.28 5.19 0.55
CA ASP A 193 -13.70 3.88 0.21
C ASP A 193 -14.52 2.72 0.77
N ASN A 194 -15.83 2.75 0.52
CA ASN A 194 -16.70 1.64 0.84
C ASN A 194 -16.52 0.56 -0.25
N TRP A 195 -16.12 -0.62 0.20
CA TRP A 195 -16.01 -1.81 -0.65
C TRP A 195 -17.21 -2.74 -0.45
N HIS A 196 -18.32 -2.21 0.07
CA HIS A 196 -19.46 -3.00 0.53
C HIS A 196 -20.01 -3.93 -0.56
N GLU A 197 -20.18 -3.43 -1.78
CA GLU A 197 -20.65 -4.22 -2.92
C GLU A 197 -19.66 -5.33 -3.31
N ALA A 198 -18.37 -5.00 -3.39
CA ALA A 198 -17.31 -5.95 -3.70
C ALA A 198 -17.22 -7.06 -2.64
N ILE A 199 -17.21 -6.70 -1.36
CA ILE A 199 -17.17 -7.66 -0.24
C ILE A 199 -18.41 -8.56 -0.29
N ALA A 200 -19.61 -8.00 -0.45
CA ALA A 200 -20.85 -8.78 -0.56
C ALA A 200 -20.81 -9.78 -1.72
N TRP A 201 -20.20 -9.39 -2.84
CA TRP A 201 -20.01 -10.26 -3.99
C TRP A 201 -19.01 -11.38 -3.70
N LEU A 202 -17.83 -11.03 -3.16
CA LEU A 202 -16.74 -11.96 -2.83
C LEU A 202 -17.16 -13.02 -1.81
N GLN A 203 -17.99 -12.64 -0.84
CA GLN A 203 -18.47 -13.57 0.21
C GLN A 203 -19.36 -14.69 -0.29
N LYS A 204 -19.93 -14.56 -1.49
CA LYS A 204 -20.71 -15.63 -2.13
C LYS A 204 -19.83 -16.66 -2.85
N ARG A 205 -18.50 -16.45 -2.88
CA ARG A 205 -17.52 -17.32 -3.56
C ARG A 205 -16.67 -18.08 -2.55
N SER A 206 -16.03 -19.16 -2.99
CA SER A 206 -15.06 -19.89 -2.18
C SER A 206 -13.81 -19.04 -1.94
N LEU A 207 -13.30 -19.08 -0.70
CA LEU A 207 -12.02 -18.50 -0.32
C LEU A 207 -10.92 -19.52 -0.59
N SER A 208 -10.57 -19.72 -1.86
CA SER A 208 -9.72 -20.83 -2.31
C SER A 208 -8.21 -20.55 -2.24
N THR A 209 -7.80 -19.29 -2.14
CA THR A 209 -6.38 -18.90 -2.16
C THR A 209 -6.07 -17.80 -1.14
N PRO A 210 -4.83 -17.75 -0.60
CA PRO A 210 -4.41 -16.71 0.34
C PRO A 210 -4.57 -15.27 -0.21
N ILE A 211 -4.29 -15.05 -1.50
CA ILE A 211 -4.46 -13.73 -2.13
C ILE A 211 -5.92 -13.27 -2.14
N ARG A 212 -6.88 -14.18 -2.38
CA ARG A 212 -8.32 -13.86 -2.30
C ARG A 212 -8.72 -13.55 -0.86
N ALA A 213 -8.18 -14.28 0.11
CA ALA A 213 -8.37 -14.00 1.52
C ALA A 213 -7.86 -12.60 1.89
N TRP A 214 -6.70 -12.20 1.34
CA TRP A 214 -6.09 -10.89 1.57
C TRP A 214 -6.95 -9.77 0.99
N ILE A 215 -7.35 -9.88 -0.29
CA ILE A 215 -8.19 -8.86 -0.95
C ILE A 215 -9.44 -8.59 -0.12
N GLU A 216 -10.14 -9.65 0.33
CA GLU A 216 -11.38 -9.48 1.08
C GLU A 216 -11.16 -8.84 2.45
N ILE A 217 -10.15 -9.29 3.23
CA ILE A 217 -9.90 -8.69 4.56
C ILE A 217 -9.39 -7.25 4.45
N ASP A 218 -8.59 -6.94 3.44
CA ASP A 218 -8.04 -5.60 3.26
C ASP A 218 -9.14 -4.62 2.79
N MET A 219 -10.11 -5.07 2.00
CA MET A 219 -11.32 -4.30 1.69
C MET A 219 -12.19 -4.03 2.93
N ILE A 220 -12.32 -5.01 3.84
CA ILE A 220 -13.04 -4.84 5.13
C ILE A 220 -12.28 -3.83 6.01
N TRP A 221 -10.97 -3.99 6.13
CA TRP A 221 -10.06 -3.11 6.85
C TRP A 221 -10.09 -1.67 6.30
N ALA A 222 -10.02 -1.50 4.97
CA ALA A 222 -10.22 -0.25 4.25
C ALA A 222 -11.54 0.41 4.61
N SER A 223 -12.65 -0.31 4.44
CA SER A 223 -13.98 0.22 4.70
C SER A 223 -14.16 0.64 6.17
N MET A 224 -13.62 -0.14 7.12
CA MET A 224 -13.73 0.18 8.55
C MET A 224 -12.87 1.38 8.93
N ARG A 225 -11.68 1.53 8.36
CA ARG A 225 -10.83 2.71 8.63
C ARG A 225 -11.40 3.96 8.02
N SER A 226 -11.88 3.90 6.77
CA SER A 226 -12.56 5.04 6.14
C SER A 226 -13.82 5.44 6.90
N LEU A 227 -14.51 4.48 7.53
CA LEU A 227 -15.63 4.78 8.42
C LEU A 227 -15.18 5.59 9.65
N LEU A 228 -14.10 5.18 10.31
CA LEU A 228 -13.56 5.86 11.49
C LEU A 228 -12.94 7.22 11.16
N GLU A 229 -12.18 7.31 10.07
CA GLU A 229 -11.53 8.54 9.60
C GLU A 229 -12.51 9.55 9.00
N GLY A 230 -13.66 9.07 8.49
CA GLY A 230 -14.72 9.89 7.95
C GLY A 230 -15.67 10.46 9.00
N LEU A 231 -15.52 10.07 10.27
CA LEU A 231 -16.26 10.71 11.35
C LEU A 231 -15.76 12.13 11.50
N SER A 232 -16.71 13.06 11.64
CA SER A 232 -16.36 14.40 12.03
C SER A 232 -15.73 14.36 13.42
N PHE A 233 -14.92 15.37 13.64
CA PHE A 233 -14.21 15.61 14.87
C PHE A 233 -15.20 15.79 16.05
N GLN A 234 -16.36 16.45 15.83
CA GLN A 234 -17.54 16.41 16.73
C GLN A 234 -18.67 15.60 16.10
N PRO A 235 -18.63 14.27 16.15
CA PRO A 235 -19.67 13.48 15.52
C PRO A 235 -20.98 13.69 16.26
N ASN A 236 -21.99 14.17 15.55
CA ASN A 236 -23.34 14.26 16.13
C ASN A 236 -23.95 12.85 16.25
N LYS A 237 -25.01 12.73 17.06
CA LYS A 237 -25.71 11.46 17.28
C LYS A 237 -26.09 10.72 15.98
N LYS A 238 -26.49 11.45 14.94
CA LYS A 238 -26.85 10.86 13.64
C LYS A 238 -25.63 10.28 12.91
N GLU A 239 -24.48 10.96 12.98
CA GLU A 239 -23.22 10.44 12.43
C GLU A 239 -22.79 9.17 13.15
N ILE A 240 -22.89 9.14 14.49
CA ILE A 240 -22.60 7.96 15.32
C ILE A 240 -23.54 6.80 14.98
N GLU A 241 -24.86 7.03 14.92
CA GLU A 241 -25.85 6.01 14.57
C GLU A 241 -25.61 5.43 13.17
N ALA A 242 -25.30 6.29 12.19
CA ALA A 242 -24.94 5.86 10.84
C ALA A 242 -23.66 5.01 10.83
N ALA A 243 -22.63 5.44 11.58
CA ALA A 243 -21.39 4.71 11.69
C ALA A 243 -21.57 3.36 12.38
N GLN A 244 -22.34 3.28 13.46
CA GLN A 244 -22.68 2.02 14.12
C GLN A 244 -23.45 1.07 13.20
N SER A 245 -24.36 1.58 12.37
CA SER A 245 -25.08 0.77 11.37
C SER A 245 -24.12 0.14 10.36
N MET A 246 -23.21 0.94 9.79
CA MET A 246 -22.21 0.45 8.84
C MET A 246 -21.22 -0.51 9.50
N ARG A 247 -20.75 -0.20 10.72
CA ARG A 247 -19.87 -1.07 11.51
C ARG A 247 -20.48 -2.44 11.76
N ARG A 248 -21.75 -2.52 12.12
CA ARG A 248 -22.45 -3.82 12.31
C ARG A 248 -22.40 -4.67 11.05
N THR A 249 -22.60 -4.02 9.89
CA THR A 249 -22.56 -4.68 8.58
C THR A 249 -21.15 -5.18 8.26
N LEU A 250 -20.12 -4.34 8.44
CA LEU A 250 -18.72 -4.73 8.24
C LEU A 250 -18.28 -5.82 9.23
N HIS A 251 -18.79 -5.80 10.46
CA HIS A 251 -18.47 -6.82 11.46
C HIS A 251 -19.04 -8.19 11.07
N GLN A 252 -20.26 -8.24 10.51
CA GLN A 252 -20.80 -9.47 9.94
C GLN A 252 -19.93 -10.00 8.79
N TYR A 253 -19.42 -9.11 7.95
CA TYR A 253 -18.48 -9.50 6.90
C TYR A 253 -17.18 -10.06 7.48
N PHE A 254 -16.61 -9.43 8.50
CA PHE A 254 -15.41 -9.91 9.17
C PHE A 254 -15.60 -11.28 9.83
N ILE A 255 -16.73 -11.52 10.50
CA ILE A 255 -17.04 -12.82 11.12
C ILE A 255 -17.13 -13.93 10.05
N ARG A 256 -17.83 -13.67 8.93
CA ARG A 256 -17.94 -14.63 7.83
C ARG A 256 -16.60 -14.90 7.17
N TRP A 257 -15.81 -13.85 6.94
CA TRP A 257 -14.45 -13.98 6.42
C TRP A 257 -13.60 -14.85 7.35
N ARG A 258 -13.64 -14.60 8.67
CA ARG A 258 -12.88 -15.36 9.67
C ARG A 258 -13.22 -16.85 9.61
N ALA A 259 -14.50 -17.20 9.60
CA ALA A 259 -14.92 -18.60 9.50
C ALA A 259 -14.44 -19.28 8.21
N ARG A 260 -14.47 -18.57 7.07
CA ARG A 260 -13.96 -19.06 5.77
C ARG A 260 -12.43 -19.18 5.77
N PHE A 261 -11.74 -18.25 6.42
CA PHE A 261 -10.29 -18.25 6.57
C PHE A 261 -9.82 -19.40 7.48
N ASP A 262 -10.50 -19.64 8.60
CA ASP A 262 -10.20 -20.75 9.49
C ASP A 262 -10.39 -22.10 8.77
N ALA A 263 -11.41 -22.22 7.90
CA ALA A 263 -11.56 -23.39 7.03
C ALA A 263 -10.42 -23.53 6.01
N LEU A 264 -9.99 -22.42 5.38
CA LEU A 264 -8.84 -22.41 4.46
C LEU A 264 -7.55 -22.88 5.17
N LEU A 265 -7.33 -22.48 6.42
CA LEU A 265 -6.18 -22.89 7.23
C LEU A 265 -6.15 -24.39 7.49
N VAL A 266 -7.30 -25.01 7.78
CA VAL A 266 -7.40 -26.47 8.01
C VAL A 266 -7.03 -27.27 6.76
N HIS A 267 -7.37 -26.75 5.57
CA HIS A 267 -7.17 -27.45 4.31
C HIS A 267 -5.82 -27.18 3.64
N THR A 268 -4.97 -26.32 4.21
CA THR A 268 -3.69 -25.94 3.61
C THR A 268 -2.54 -26.42 4.48
N SER A 269 -1.69 -27.30 3.96
CA SER A 269 -0.51 -27.83 4.68
C SER A 269 0.63 -26.81 4.86
N ALA A 270 0.45 -25.58 4.35
CA ALA A 270 1.45 -24.51 4.33
C ALA A 270 1.11 -23.38 5.32
N GLN A 271 0.63 -23.74 6.52
CA GLN A 271 0.31 -22.77 7.60
C GLN A 271 1.52 -21.88 7.94
N ASP A 272 2.74 -22.39 7.75
CA ASP A 272 4.00 -21.69 7.99
C ASP A 272 4.47 -20.84 6.78
N SER A 273 3.56 -20.30 5.96
CA SER A 273 3.96 -19.38 4.88
C SER A 273 3.79 -17.92 5.29
N ILE A 274 4.66 -17.04 4.79
CA ILE A 274 4.58 -15.59 5.06
C ILE A 274 3.23 -14.98 4.65
N GLN A 275 2.53 -15.60 3.69
CA GLN A 275 1.17 -15.22 3.30
C GLN A 275 0.18 -15.37 4.45
N PHE A 276 0.21 -16.50 5.18
CA PHE A 276 -0.67 -16.70 6.33
C PHE A 276 -0.25 -15.84 7.51
N THR A 277 1.05 -15.62 7.72
CA THR A 277 1.54 -14.63 8.70
C THR A 277 0.96 -13.25 8.43
N ALA A 278 1.05 -12.76 7.20
CA ALA A 278 0.47 -11.48 6.82
C ALA A 278 -1.05 -11.46 7.08
N LEU A 279 -1.78 -12.50 6.64
CA LEU A 279 -3.23 -12.62 6.85
C LEU A 279 -3.61 -12.61 8.34
N HIS A 280 -2.86 -13.32 9.18
CA HIS A 280 -3.09 -13.33 10.62
C HIS A 280 -2.83 -11.98 11.27
N ALA A 281 -1.73 -11.31 10.91
CA ALA A 281 -1.45 -9.95 11.37
C ALA A 281 -2.59 -9.00 10.96
N ARG A 282 -3.03 -9.05 9.69
CA ARG A 282 -4.14 -8.23 9.18
C ARG A 282 -5.47 -8.56 9.86
N ARG A 283 -5.73 -9.84 10.17
CA ARG A 283 -6.91 -10.28 10.97
C ARG A 283 -6.89 -9.65 12.35
N MET A 284 -5.74 -9.67 13.05
CA MET A 284 -5.59 -9.08 14.38
C MET A 284 -5.81 -7.58 14.32
N MET A 285 -5.15 -6.88 13.39
CA MET A 285 -5.35 -5.46 13.16
C MET A 285 -6.85 -5.15 12.96
N THR A 286 -7.50 -5.85 12.03
CA THR A 286 -8.92 -5.64 11.74
C THR A 286 -9.82 -5.85 12.95
N ALA A 287 -9.51 -6.84 13.79
CA ALA A 287 -10.23 -7.05 15.04
C ALA A 287 -10.11 -5.86 16.00
N ILE A 288 -8.94 -5.22 16.09
CA ILE A 288 -8.72 -4.02 16.92
C ILE A 288 -9.68 -2.90 16.49
N LEU A 289 -9.86 -2.66 15.19
CA LEU A 289 -10.82 -1.63 14.71
C LEU A 289 -12.25 -1.90 15.16
N PHE A 290 -12.65 -3.17 15.21
CA PHE A 290 -13.98 -3.56 15.67
C PHE A 290 -14.12 -3.54 17.19
N LYS A 291 -13.06 -3.25 17.96
CA LYS A 291 -13.13 -3.08 19.41
C LYS A 291 -13.21 -1.62 19.85
N VAL A 292 -12.82 -0.67 19.00
CA VAL A 292 -12.94 0.79 19.24
C VAL A 292 -14.36 1.12 19.72
N ASP A 293 -14.50 1.76 20.88
CA ASP A 293 -15.83 2.12 21.39
C ASP A 293 -16.36 3.37 20.68
N LEU A 294 -17.46 3.22 19.92
CA LEU A 294 -18.10 4.35 19.23
C LEU A 294 -19.17 5.03 20.10
N ALA A 295 -19.68 4.37 21.15
CA ALA A 295 -20.78 4.90 21.97
C ALA A 295 -20.28 5.92 22.99
N ASN A 296 -19.07 5.72 23.52
CA ASN A 296 -18.41 6.67 24.43
C ASN A 296 -17.76 7.88 23.72
N LEU A 297 -17.89 7.99 22.38
CA LEU A 297 -17.39 9.14 21.60
C LEU A 297 -18.21 10.43 21.80
N GLU A 298 -19.41 10.36 22.37
CA GLU A 298 -20.30 11.52 22.56
C GLU A 298 -19.78 12.55 23.59
N GLY A 299 -18.81 12.19 24.45
CA GLY A 299 -18.41 13.02 25.59
C GLY A 299 -17.11 13.81 25.40
N LEU A 300 -16.07 13.20 24.85
CA LEU A 300 -14.76 13.78 24.60
C LEU A 300 -14.17 12.91 23.49
N TRP A 301 -14.00 13.45 22.30
CA TRP A 301 -12.88 13.37 21.33
C TRP A 301 -11.75 12.34 21.43
N ASP A 302 -11.90 11.31 22.22
CA ASP A 302 -10.77 10.68 22.83
C ASP A 302 -10.24 9.54 21.94
N GLU A 303 -9.02 9.70 21.46
CA GLU A 303 -8.17 8.57 21.12
C GLU A 303 -7.98 7.61 22.34
N THR A 304 -8.62 7.79 23.52
CA THR A 304 -8.73 6.75 24.57
C THR A 304 -9.51 5.55 24.06
N CYS A 305 -10.22 5.68 22.94
CA CYS A 305 -10.79 4.51 22.26
C CYS A 305 -9.75 3.43 21.89
N TRP A 306 -8.44 3.74 21.95
CA TRP A 306 -7.35 2.78 21.80
C TRP A 306 -6.66 2.36 23.11
N ASP A 307 -6.94 3.00 24.25
CA ASP A 307 -6.26 2.76 25.53
C ASP A 307 -6.46 1.33 26.02
N ASP A 308 -7.72 0.89 26.00
CA ASP A 308 -8.13 -0.46 26.38
C ASP A 308 -7.66 -1.53 25.39
N LEU A 309 -7.08 -1.12 24.25
CA LEU A 309 -6.61 -2.00 23.19
C LEU A 309 -5.10 -2.25 23.25
N THR A 310 -4.41 -1.76 24.27
CA THR A 310 -2.95 -1.95 24.45
C THR A 310 -2.56 -3.43 24.41
N LEU A 311 -3.33 -4.31 25.07
CA LEU A 311 -3.07 -5.76 25.05
C LEU A 311 -3.25 -6.37 23.66
N ASP A 312 -4.23 -5.89 22.88
CA ASP A 312 -4.46 -6.36 21.52
C ASP A 312 -3.33 -5.92 20.58
N PHE A 313 -2.86 -4.68 20.72
CA PHE A 313 -1.68 -4.19 20.01
C PHE A 313 -0.42 -4.98 20.38
N ALA A 314 -0.20 -5.26 21.67
CA ALA A 314 0.92 -6.05 22.15
C ALA A 314 0.90 -7.48 21.58
N ALA A 315 -0.27 -8.13 21.58
CA ALA A 315 -0.44 -9.46 21.02
C ALA A 315 -0.11 -9.49 19.52
N ALA A 316 -0.59 -8.49 18.77
CA ALA A 316 -0.36 -8.43 17.34
C ALA A 316 1.09 -8.09 16.98
N LEU A 317 1.72 -7.18 17.73
CA LEU A 317 3.14 -6.87 17.56
C LEU A 317 4.01 -8.09 17.87
N SER A 318 3.73 -8.79 18.98
CA SER A 318 4.43 -10.01 19.37
C SER A 318 4.29 -11.09 18.30
N TYR A 319 3.09 -11.27 17.74
CA TYR A 319 2.87 -12.21 16.64
C TYR A 319 3.71 -11.86 15.41
N ILE A 320 3.75 -10.58 15.01
CA ILE A 320 4.56 -10.12 13.86
C ILE A 320 6.05 -10.38 14.11
N ILE A 321 6.56 -10.04 15.30
CA ILE A 321 7.98 -10.23 15.65
C ILE A 321 8.33 -11.72 15.69
N SER A 322 7.55 -12.55 16.38
CA SER A 322 7.80 -14.00 16.45
C SER A 322 7.73 -14.69 15.09
N ALA A 323 6.95 -14.15 14.15
CA ALA A 323 6.90 -14.68 12.79
C ALA A 323 8.07 -14.24 11.89
N GLN A 324 8.86 -13.23 12.30
CA GLN A 324 10.10 -12.84 11.62
C GLN A 324 11.26 -13.78 11.93
N ASP A 325 11.28 -14.37 13.13
CA ASP A 325 12.22 -15.44 13.51
C ASP A 325 11.87 -16.79 12.82
N GLY A 326 10.90 -16.78 11.90
CA GLY A 326 10.29 -17.93 11.26
C GLY A 326 10.76 -18.22 9.82
N PRO A 327 9.96 -18.98 9.05
CA PRO A 327 10.37 -19.73 7.86
C PRO A 327 10.87 -18.84 6.72
N THR A 328 11.99 -19.23 6.12
CA THR A 328 12.58 -18.54 4.97
C THR A 328 11.58 -18.32 3.83
N ASN A 329 11.69 -17.20 3.12
CA ASN A 329 10.91 -16.92 1.91
C ASN A 329 11.19 -17.97 0.81
N TRP A 330 10.53 -17.83 -0.35
CA TRP A 330 10.61 -18.76 -1.49
C TRP A 330 12.03 -18.87 -2.08
N TYR A 331 12.95 -18.01 -1.66
CA TYR A 331 14.36 -17.98 -2.03
C TYR A 331 15.30 -18.49 -0.93
N GLY A 332 14.78 -19.02 0.18
CA GLY A 332 15.62 -19.46 1.31
C GLY A 332 16.22 -18.31 2.12
N GLN A 333 15.71 -17.09 1.96
CA GLN A 333 16.16 -15.91 2.70
C GLN A 333 15.30 -15.69 3.93
N GLU A 334 15.87 -15.15 5.01
CA GLU A 334 15.13 -14.74 6.21
C GLU A 334 13.90 -13.90 5.83
N VAL A 335 12.81 -14.07 6.59
CA VAL A 335 11.55 -13.36 6.38
C VAL A 335 11.81 -11.86 6.41
N GLN A 336 11.91 -11.26 5.24
CA GLN A 336 11.86 -9.83 5.12
C GLN A 336 10.43 -9.42 5.47
N VAL A 337 10.31 -8.48 6.41
CA VAL A 337 9.07 -7.73 6.57
C VAL A 337 8.69 -7.20 5.20
N THR A 338 7.43 -7.39 4.85
CA THR A 338 6.89 -7.03 3.56
C THR A 338 5.92 -5.86 3.68
N ALA A 339 5.52 -5.22 2.57
CA ALA A 339 4.56 -4.09 2.59
C ALA A 339 3.28 -4.37 3.40
N SER A 340 2.75 -5.59 3.33
CA SER A 340 1.58 -6.02 4.11
C SER A 340 1.82 -5.99 5.63
N ILE A 341 2.98 -6.48 6.08
CA ILE A 341 3.38 -6.50 7.49
C ILE A 341 3.75 -5.10 7.95
N TRP A 342 4.44 -4.34 7.10
CA TRP A 342 4.80 -2.96 7.33
C TRP A 342 3.60 -2.06 7.62
N ASN A 343 2.53 -2.16 6.83
CA ASN A 343 1.28 -1.48 7.11
C ASN A 343 0.76 -1.74 8.53
N SER A 344 0.86 -2.98 8.97
CA SER A 344 0.40 -3.39 10.30
C SER A 344 1.29 -2.77 11.39
N LEU A 345 2.63 -2.78 11.20
CA LEU A 345 3.57 -2.11 12.10
C LEU A 345 3.37 -0.59 12.14
N HIS A 346 3.13 0.03 10.99
CA HIS A 346 2.84 1.45 10.88
C HIS A 346 1.55 1.82 11.62
N PHE A 347 0.50 0.99 11.48
CA PHE A 347 -0.74 1.16 12.23
C PHE A 347 -0.50 1.08 13.75
N ILE A 348 0.29 0.12 14.23
CA ILE A 348 0.67 0.00 15.64
C ILE A 348 1.43 1.26 16.09
N ALA A 349 2.47 1.67 15.37
CA ALA A 349 3.29 2.84 15.71
C ALA A 349 2.47 4.15 15.76
N ARG A 350 1.44 4.26 14.91
CA ARG A 350 0.60 5.45 14.79
C ARG A 350 -0.51 5.53 15.84
N PHE A 351 -1.22 4.44 16.09
CA PHE A 351 -2.46 4.46 16.88
C PHE A 351 -2.32 3.92 18.29
N CYS A 352 -1.36 3.01 18.54
CA CYS A 352 -1.12 2.53 19.90
C CYS A 352 -0.76 3.71 20.82
N ARG A 353 -1.19 3.64 22.08
CA ARG A 353 -0.89 4.67 23.11
C ARG A 353 0.38 4.34 23.90
N ASP A 354 0.70 3.06 24.06
CA ASP A 354 1.87 2.61 24.78
C ASP A 354 3.17 2.98 24.04
N SER A 355 4.03 3.77 24.71
CA SER A 355 5.26 4.29 24.10
C SER A 355 6.25 3.19 23.73
N ILE A 356 6.30 2.10 24.50
CA ILE A 356 7.20 0.98 24.26
C ILE A 356 6.76 0.23 23.01
N LEU A 357 5.49 -0.13 22.90
CA LEU A 357 4.95 -0.84 21.74
C LEU A 357 5.13 -0.04 20.44
N ARG A 358 4.88 1.27 20.47
CA ARG A 358 5.07 2.15 19.31
C ARG A 358 6.52 2.17 18.85
N ARG A 359 7.46 2.35 19.78
CA ARG A 359 8.90 2.39 19.49
C ARG A 359 9.42 1.03 19.02
N THR A 360 8.94 -0.06 19.60
CA THR A 360 9.25 -1.42 19.14
C THR A 360 8.78 -1.63 17.71
N ALA A 361 7.53 -1.28 17.38
CA ALA A 361 7.02 -1.40 16.01
C ALA A 361 7.87 -0.61 15.00
N LEU A 362 8.27 0.61 15.37
CA LEU A 362 9.16 1.46 14.56
C LEU A 362 10.57 0.86 14.39
N ILE A 363 11.16 0.27 15.44
CA ILE A 363 12.45 -0.43 15.35
C ILE A 363 12.33 -1.62 14.38
N THR A 364 11.24 -2.38 14.47
CA THR A 364 10.94 -3.48 13.54
C THR A 364 10.82 -2.98 12.09
N MET A 365 10.16 -1.84 11.86
CA MET A 365 10.11 -1.19 10.54
C MET A 365 11.50 -0.74 10.06
N ARG A 366 12.37 -0.23 10.94
CA ARG A 366 13.74 0.13 10.54
C ARG A 366 14.56 -1.08 10.09
N ALA A 367 14.47 -2.16 10.85
CA ALA A 367 15.14 -3.42 10.51
C ALA A 367 14.64 -3.97 9.16
N ALA A 368 13.32 -3.94 8.95
CA ALA A 368 12.67 -4.29 7.70
C ALA A 368 13.21 -3.51 6.50
N MET A 369 13.26 -2.18 6.63
CA MET A 369 13.76 -1.30 5.59
C MET A 369 15.23 -1.57 5.28
N LEU A 370 16.06 -1.73 6.32
CA LEU A 370 17.48 -2.01 6.15
C LEU A 370 17.71 -3.33 5.39
N ALA A 371 16.95 -4.36 5.74
CA ALA A 371 16.99 -5.65 5.04
C ALA A 371 16.57 -5.53 3.57
N ALA A 372 15.49 -4.79 3.28
CA ALA A 372 15.04 -4.53 1.91
C ALA A 372 16.10 -3.78 1.09
N LEU A 373 16.67 -2.70 1.64
CA LEU A 373 17.74 -1.93 1.00
C LEU A 373 19.00 -2.76 0.73
N GLY A 374 19.31 -3.74 1.59
CA GLY A 374 20.43 -4.66 1.41
C GLY A 374 20.28 -5.63 0.22
N THR A 375 19.07 -5.75 -0.35
CA THR A 375 18.83 -6.59 -1.54
C THR A 375 18.90 -5.83 -2.87
N LEU A 376 19.09 -4.51 -2.81
CA LEU A 376 19.19 -3.69 -4.01
C LEU A 376 20.46 -3.99 -4.82
N PRO A 377 20.38 -4.03 -6.16
CA PRO A 377 21.55 -4.20 -7.01
C PRO A 377 22.43 -2.93 -7.00
N GLY A 378 23.67 -3.08 -6.53
CA GLY A 378 24.64 -1.99 -6.38
C GLY A 378 24.73 -1.50 -4.93
N ASP A 379 25.92 -1.08 -4.50
CA ASP A 379 26.07 -0.51 -3.16
C ASP A 379 25.60 0.94 -3.16
N ILE A 380 24.42 1.18 -2.57
CA ILE A 380 23.90 2.53 -2.36
C ILE A 380 24.72 3.33 -1.34
N GLY A 381 25.68 2.69 -0.64
CA GLY A 381 26.55 3.30 0.36
C GLY A 381 25.86 3.45 1.72
N ASP A 382 26.66 3.44 2.79
CA ASP A 382 26.14 3.39 4.15
C ASP A 382 25.43 4.68 4.58
N GLU A 383 25.86 5.84 4.10
CA GLU A 383 25.20 7.12 4.37
C GLU A 383 23.79 7.19 3.75
N GLU A 384 23.60 6.62 2.56
CA GLU A 384 22.29 6.56 1.91
C GLU A 384 21.35 5.57 2.60
N LYS A 385 21.88 4.39 2.98
CA LYS A 385 21.14 3.41 3.80
C LYS A 385 20.68 4.03 5.11
N LYS A 386 21.58 4.77 5.76
CA LYS A 386 21.27 5.48 7.01
C LYS A 386 20.21 6.57 6.80
N ARG A 387 20.36 7.40 5.77
CA ARG A 387 19.38 8.44 5.41
C ARG A 387 17.99 7.85 5.16
N ARG A 388 17.90 6.75 4.41
CA ARG A 388 16.64 6.04 4.10
C ARG A 388 16.07 5.25 5.27
N THR A 389 16.83 5.00 6.34
CA THR A 389 16.35 4.29 7.55
C THR A 389 16.15 5.23 8.75
N SER A 390 16.52 6.51 8.65
CA SER A 390 16.41 7.50 9.73
C SER A 390 15.24 8.48 9.59
N ASN A 391 14.63 8.59 8.41
CA ASN A 391 13.68 9.67 8.08
C ASN A 391 12.22 9.18 7.99
N PHE A 392 11.72 8.48 9.00
CA PHE A 392 10.29 8.15 9.03
C PHE A 392 9.48 9.32 9.57
N LEU A 393 8.46 9.76 8.84
CA LEU A 393 7.55 10.80 9.32
C LEU A 393 6.86 10.42 10.64
N ILE A 394 6.66 9.12 10.89
CA ILE A 394 6.15 8.62 12.18
C ILE A 394 7.10 8.89 13.36
N ASP A 395 8.42 9.01 13.13
CA ASP A 395 9.37 9.42 14.18
C ASP A 395 9.06 10.83 14.68
N TYR A 396 8.81 11.74 13.75
CA TYR A 396 8.48 13.13 14.07
C TYR A 396 7.15 13.23 14.80
N ILE A 397 6.15 12.43 14.40
CA ILE A 397 4.86 12.35 15.09
C ILE A 397 5.04 11.84 16.51
N ILE A 398 5.70 10.69 16.70
CA ILE A 398 5.94 10.10 18.02
C ILE A 398 6.69 11.11 18.90
N ALA A 399 7.76 11.72 18.38
CA ALA A 399 8.53 12.72 19.12
C ALA A 399 7.71 13.97 19.46
N HIS A 400 6.84 14.44 18.57
CA HIS A 400 5.97 15.58 18.84
C HIS A 400 5.00 15.29 19.99
N GLU A 401 4.29 14.17 19.91
CA GLU A 401 3.31 13.75 20.91
C GLU A 401 3.99 13.46 22.27
N GLU A 402 5.12 12.75 22.25
CA GLU A 402 5.88 12.39 23.45
C GLU A 402 6.60 13.59 24.11
N ASN A 403 6.68 14.76 23.46
CA ASN A 403 7.25 15.97 24.06
C ASN A 403 6.18 16.90 24.68
N ALA A 404 4.89 16.57 24.53
CA ALA A 404 3.80 17.38 25.03
C ALA A 404 3.77 17.52 26.56
N TRP A 405 4.34 16.56 27.31
CA TRP A 405 4.40 16.59 28.78
C TRP A 405 5.07 17.84 29.35
N GLY A 406 6.00 18.47 28.61
CA GLY A 406 6.68 19.68 29.08
C GLY A 406 5.77 20.90 29.18
N HIS A 407 4.63 20.90 28.48
CA HIS A 407 3.75 22.07 28.34
C HIS A 407 2.26 21.74 28.53
N CYS A 408 1.93 20.49 28.86
CA CYS A 408 0.56 20.02 29.02
C CYS A 408 -0.10 20.64 30.26
N ARG A 409 -1.31 21.18 30.08
CA ARG A 409 -2.15 21.75 31.16
C ARG A 409 -3.43 20.96 31.41
N GLU A 410 -3.57 19.81 30.76
CA GLU A 410 -4.76 18.97 30.83
C GLU A 410 -4.79 18.13 32.11
N THR A 411 -5.97 17.61 32.45
CA THR A 411 -6.17 16.65 33.55
C THR A 411 -6.89 15.41 33.02
N PRO A 412 -6.26 14.21 33.02
CA PRO A 412 -4.88 13.94 33.42
C PRO A 412 -3.84 14.57 32.47
N ALA A 413 -2.74 15.05 33.05
CA ALA A 413 -1.64 15.66 32.30
C ALA A 413 -0.80 14.59 31.60
N CYS A 414 -0.20 14.97 30.47
CA CYS A 414 0.79 14.13 29.78
C CYS A 414 1.98 13.85 30.71
N ARG A 415 2.45 12.60 30.71
CA ARG A 415 3.59 12.11 31.48
C ARG A 415 4.58 11.41 30.56
N ARG A 416 5.84 11.78 30.68
CA ARG A 416 6.92 11.26 29.84
C ARG A 416 6.98 9.73 29.93
N GLY A 417 6.87 9.06 28.79
CA GLY A 417 6.96 7.59 28.68
C GLY A 417 5.73 6.82 29.16
N GLU A 418 4.78 7.47 29.83
CA GLU A 418 3.62 6.82 30.42
C GLU A 418 2.33 7.15 29.67
N PHE A 419 2.02 8.44 29.50
CA PHE A 419 0.69 8.86 29.04
C PHE A 419 0.77 10.14 28.23
N ILE A 420 0.07 10.17 27.09
CA ILE A 420 -0.10 11.37 26.28
C ILE A 420 -1.60 11.62 26.23
N CYS A 421 -2.04 12.77 26.75
CA CYS A 421 -3.44 13.14 26.69
C CYS A 421 -3.85 13.41 25.24
N ASN A 422 -5.12 13.19 24.97
CA ASN A 422 -5.66 13.21 23.63
C ASN A 422 -5.47 14.52 22.87
N LEU A 423 -5.52 15.66 23.56
CA LEU A 423 -5.35 16.97 22.91
C LEU A 423 -3.97 17.14 22.26
N HIS A 424 -2.97 16.37 22.68
CA HIS A 424 -1.61 16.42 22.12
C HIS A 424 -1.31 15.29 21.16
N ARG A 425 -2.28 14.40 20.89
CA ARG A 425 -2.15 13.37 19.87
C ARG A 425 -2.36 13.99 18.50
N VAL A 426 -1.48 13.67 17.57
CA VAL A 426 -1.63 14.08 16.18
C VAL A 426 -2.86 13.37 15.63
N ALA A 427 -3.79 14.11 15.03
CA ALA A 427 -4.99 13.56 14.41
C ALA A 427 -4.91 13.67 12.88
N VAL A 428 -4.42 14.82 12.38
CA VAL A 428 -4.32 15.10 10.94
C VAL A 428 -2.88 15.42 10.59
N VAL A 429 -2.41 14.87 9.47
CA VAL A 429 -1.15 15.28 8.86
C VAL A 429 -1.43 15.74 7.44
N ARG A 430 -0.89 16.90 7.08
CA ARG A 430 -1.01 17.51 5.75
C ARG A 430 0.38 17.64 5.16
N GLY A 431 0.60 17.01 4.02
CA GLY A 431 1.85 17.09 3.28
C GLY A 431 1.70 18.05 2.11
N GLN A 432 2.67 18.96 1.97
CA GLN A 432 2.81 19.84 0.83
C GLN A 432 4.22 19.68 0.27
N GLU A 433 4.33 19.46 -1.03
CA GLU A 433 5.61 19.48 -1.73
C GLU A 433 6.09 20.94 -1.88
N LEU A 434 7.33 21.21 -1.46
CA LEU A 434 7.97 22.52 -1.61
C LEU A 434 8.89 22.56 -2.84
N SER A 435 9.57 21.45 -3.14
CA SER A 435 10.45 21.26 -4.31
C SER A 435 10.70 19.76 -4.54
N GLU A 436 11.37 19.39 -5.65
CA GLU A 436 11.67 18.00 -6.08
C GLU A 436 12.31 17.07 -5.03
N SER A 437 12.72 17.60 -3.87
CA SER A 437 13.33 16.85 -2.77
C SER A 437 12.97 17.38 -1.38
N ARG A 438 11.95 18.24 -1.25
CA ARG A 438 11.56 18.83 0.03
C ARG A 438 10.06 18.82 0.21
N TYR A 439 9.63 18.29 1.35
CA TYR A 439 8.24 18.25 1.76
C TYR A 439 8.04 19.00 3.07
N GLU A 440 6.99 19.81 3.14
CA GLU A 440 6.47 20.35 4.38
C GLU A 440 5.33 19.47 4.88
N PHE A 441 5.45 18.99 6.11
CA PHE A 441 4.38 18.32 6.82
C PHE A 441 3.84 19.25 7.90
N THR A 442 2.54 19.47 7.90
CA THR A 442 1.81 20.10 9.01
C THR A 442 1.07 19.01 9.76
N CYS A 443 1.46 18.72 11.00
CA CYS A 443 0.68 17.86 11.89
C CYS A 443 -0.20 18.74 12.78
N LEU A 444 -1.47 18.38 12.83
CA LEU A 444 -2.47 18.99 13.68
C LEU A 444 -2.85 17.98 14.74
N THR A 445 -2.68 18.36 16.00
CA THR A 445 -3.19 17.62 17.14
C THR A 445 -4.71 17.77 17.26
N VAL A 446 -5.35 16.93 18.06
CA VAL A 446 -6.78 17.11 18.39
C VAL A 446 -7.01 18.50 19.01
N GLY A 447 -6.10 18.95 19.87
CA GLY A 447 -6.15 20.28 20.48
C GLY A 447 -6.04 21.40 19.46
N ASP A 448 -5.13 21.28 18.49
CA ASP A 448 -5.00 22.29 17.42
C ASP A 448 -6.29 22.41 16.62
N ILE A 449 -6.92 21.28 16.28
CA ILE A 449 -8.15 21.26 15.49
C ILE A 449 -9.31 21.90 16.26
N LEU A 450 -9.43 21.54 17.54
CA LEU A 450 -10.46 22.08 18.44
C LEU A 450 -10.33 23.59 18.65
N ARG A 451 -9.10 24.09 18.73
CA ARG A 451 -8.80 25.51 18.96
C ARG A 451 -8.58 26.30 17.67
N ALA A 452 -8.71 25.65 16.51
CA ALA A 452 -8.39 26.21 15.19
C ALA A 452 -6.97 26.81 15.10
N GLU A 453 -5.99 26.13 15.71
CA GLU A 453 -4.58 26.48 15.67
C GLU A 453 -3.90 25.93 14.39
N ALA A 454 -2.75 26.50 14.02
CA ALA A 454 -2.08 26.20 12.76
C ALA A 454 -1.40 24.81 12.73
N GLY A 455 -1.23 24.16 13.87
CA GLY A 455 -0.46 22.93 14.01
C GLY A 455 1.05 23.12 13.90
N GLN A 456 1.78 22.04 14.10
CA GLN A 456 3.24 22.01 14.02
C GLN A 456 3.70 21.68 12.60
N LYS A 457 4.69 22.43 12.11
CA LYS A 457 5.29 22.22 10.79
C LYS A 457 6.67 21.58 10.90
N TRP A 458 6.97 20.68 9.97
CA TRP A 458 8.30 20.13 9.75
C TRP A 458 8.61 20.14 8.26
N VAL A 459 9.85 20.47 7.93
CA VAL A 459 10.36 20.29 6.57
C VAL A 459 11.27 19.06 6.57
N CYS A 460 10.89 18.06 5.79
CA CYS A 460 11.65 16.84 5.60
C CYS A 460 12.26 16.86 4.20
N SER A 461 13.56 16.56 4.12
CA SER A 461 14.19 16.26 2.84
C SER A 461 13.79 14.86 2.40
N ALA A 462 13.45 14.72 1.13
CA ALA A 462 13.33 13.43 0.49
C ALA A 462 14.67 12.68 0.57
N PRO A 463 14.65 11.35 0.70
CA PRO A 463 13.48 10.50 0.53
C PRO A 463 12.79 10.27 1.91
N ILE A 464 11.45 10.17 1.94
CA ILE A 464 10.69 9.94 3.17
C ILE A 464 10.55 8.45 3.34
N SER A 465 11.28 7.88 4.30
CA SER A 465 11.49 6.43 4.44
C SER A 465 10.19 5.61 4.47
N GLY A 466 9.08 6.17 4.99
CA GLY A 466 7.76 5.56 4.90
C GLY A 466 7.35 5.39 3.44
N CYS A 467 7.24 6.48 2.68
CA CYS A 467 7.02 6.43 1.24
C CYS A 467 8.04 5.52 0.55
N ASP A 468 9.34 5.65 0.86
CA ASP A 468 10.40 4.90 0.19
C ASP A 468 10.40 3.41 0.50
N TYR A 469 9.75 2.96 1.57
CA TYR A 469 9.65 1.53 1.87
C TYR A 469 8.52 0.91 1.08
N TYR A 470 7.38 1.60 0.95
CA TYR A 470 6.30 1.12 0.10
C TYR A 470 6.61 1.34 -1.36
N HIS A 471 7.35 2.39 -1.70
CA HIS A 471 8.04 2.48 -2.97
C HIS A 471 9.07 1.35 -3.02
N ALA A 472 9.96 1.09 -2.08
CA ALA A 472 10.84 -0.10 -2.16
C ALA A 472 10.05 -1.41 -2.30
N CYS A 473 8.86 -1.59 -1.72
CA CYS A 473 8.08 -2.83 -1.73
C CYS A 473 6.99 -2.93 -2.83
N LEU A 474 6.59 -1.82 -3.47
CA LEU A 474 5.71 -1.75 -4.65
C LEU A 474 6.50 -1.37 -5.93
N ASP A 475 7.57 -0.61 -5.72
CA ASP A 475 8.50 0.09 -6.60
C ASP A 475 9.97 -0.20 -6.23
N TYR A 476 10.44 -1.44 -6.33
CA TYR A 476 11.89 -1.65 -6.57
C TYR A 476 12.32 -1.11 -7.97
N TRP A 477 11.51 -0.24 -8.59
CA TRP A 477 11.63 0.30 -9.94
C TRP A 477 11.97 1.80 -9.96
N CYS A 478 12.07 2.44 -8.79
CA CYS A 478 12.47 3.84 -8.65
C CYS A 478 13.38 3.97 -7.42
N VAL A 479 14.69 3.76 -7.61
CA VAL A 479 15.73 4.02 -6.59
C VAL A 479 16.54 5.24 -6.97
#